data_AF-A0A0G4LL01-F1
#
_entry.id   AF-A0A0G4LL01-F1
#
_cell.length_a   1.000
_cell.length_b   1.000
_cell.length_c   1.000
_cell.angle_alpha   90.00
_cell.angle_beta   90.00
_cell.angle_gamma   90.00
#
_symmetry.space_group_name_H-M   'P 1'
#
loop_
_entity.id
_entity.type
_entity.pdbx_description
1 polymer ?
#
loop_
_entity_poly.entity_id
_entity_poly.type
_entity_poly.pdbx_seq_one_letter_code
_entity_poly.pdbx_strand_id
1 'polypeptide(L)'
;MPKDYIARLVYDRTHLSIAIVKKPLEVVGGITYRPFKGRQFAEIVFCAISSDQQVKGYGAHLMSHLKDYVKATSDVMHFLTYADNYAIGYFKKQGFTKEITLPRSVWMGYIKDYEGGTIMQCSMLPRIRYLEMGRMLLKQKECVQAK
;
A
#
# COMPACT_ATOMS: atom_id res chain seq x y z
N MET A 1 18.36 -0.53 2.98
CA MET A 1 18.06 -0.56 4.43
C MET A 1 18.82 -1.70 5.10
N PRO A 2 19.30 -1.54 6.36
CA PRO A 2 20.03 -2.60 7.08
C PRO A 2 19.19 -3.84 7.39
N LYS A 3 19.81 -5.03 7.41
CA LYS A 3 19.11 -6.32 7.63
C LYS A 3 18.42 -6.39 8.99
N ASP A 4 19.11 -6.02 10.06
CA ASP A 4 18.57 -6.06 11.43
C ASP A 4 17.39 -5.10 11.61
N TYR A 5 17.43 -3.97 10.89
CA TYR A 5 16.34 -3.01 10.87
C TYR A 5 15.07 -3.61 10.24
N ILE A 6 15.23 -4.29 9.09
CA ILE A 6 14.13 -4.97 8.40
C ILE A 6 13.52 -6.03 9.31
N ALA A 7 14.36 -6.92 9.86
CA ALA A 7 13.90 -7.99 10.76
C ALA A 7 13.14 -7.43 11.96
N ARG A 8 13.68 -6.39 12.60
CA ARG A 8 13.05 -5.74 13.75
C ARG A 8 11.64 -5.24 13.43
N LEU A 9 11.43 -4.57 12.29
CA LEU A 9 10.11 -4.03 11.95
C LEU A 9 9.15 -5.10 11.42
N VAL A 10 9.62 -6.08 10.64
CA VAL A 10 8.77 -7.18 10.14
C VAL A 10 8.24 -8.03 11.30
N TYR A 11 9.04 -8.24 12.35
CA TYR A 11 8.65 -9.04 13.52
C TYR A 11 8.07 -8.23 14.68
N ASP A 12 7.94 -6.91 14.52
CA ASP A 12 7.34 -6.05 15.53
C ASP A 12 5.82 -6.26 15.60
N ARG A 13 5.29 -6.48 16.81
CA ARG A 13 3.86 -6.79 17.02
C ARG A 13 2.90 -5.65 16.68
N THR A 14 3.40 -4.42 16.55
CA THR A 14 2.61 -3.27 16.11
C THR A 14 2.55 -3.15 14.58
N HIS A 15 3.32 -3.97 13.85
CA HIS A 15 3.29 -4.06 12.41
C HIS A 15 2.50 -5.29 11.96
N LEU A 16 1.87 -5.17 10.80
CA LEU A 16 1.13 -6.23 10.14
C LEU A 16 1.74 -6.46 8.76
N SER A 17 1.68 -7.69 8.27
CA SER A 17 2.16 -8.04 6.94
C SER A 17 1.08 -8.79 6.17
N ILE A 18 0.87 -8.41 4.91
CA ILE A 18 0.14 -9.20 3.92
C ILE A 18 1.15 -9.77 2.93
N ALA A 19 1.06 -11.07 2.65
CA ALA A 19 1.99 -11.77 1.77
C ALA A 19 1.25 -12.56 0.70
N ILE A 20 1.86 -12.66 -0.48
CA ILE A 20 1.48 -13.62 -1.50
C ILE A 20 2.31 -14.88 -1.28
N VAL A 21 1.62 -15.99 -1.03
CA VAL A 21 2.26 -17.29 -0.76
C VAL A 21 1.79 -18.29 -1.81
N LYS A 22 2.74 -18.90 -2.52
CA LYS A 22 2.51 -20.03 -3.43
C LYS A 22 2.68 -21.34 -2.67
N LYS A 23 1.97 -22.38 -3.14
CA LYS A 23 2.14 -23.73 -2.61
C LYS A 23 3.55 -24.26 -2.93
N PRO A 24 4.24 -24.96 -2.01
CA PRO A 24 3.75 -25.35 -0.68
C PRO A 24 3.73 -24.19 0.33
N LEU A 25 4.78 -23.36 0.44
CA LEU A 25 4.86 -22.18 1.33
C LEU A 25 5.90 -21.16 0.82
N GLU A 26 5.94 -20.90 -0.48
CA GLU A 26 6.90 -19.98 -1.09
C GLU A 26 6.36 -18.54 -1.08
N VAL A 27 7.06 -17.62 -0.42
CA VAL A 27 6.68 -16.20 -0.38
C VAL A 27 7.13 -15.49 -1.65
N VAL A 28 6.18 -14.98 -2.43
CA VAL A 28 6.42 -14.25 -3.69
C VAL A 28 6.63 -12.76 -3.48
N GLY A 29 6.05 -12.22 -2.41
CA GLY A 29 6.12 -10.80 -2.10
C GLY A 29 5.21 -10.45 -0.94
N GLY A 30 5.35 -9.22 -0.44
CA GLY A 30 4.62 -8.78 0.74
C GLY A 30 4.62 -7.26 0.91
N ILE A 31 3.65 -6.79 1.69
CA ILE A 31 3.59 -5.43 2.22
C ILE A 31 3.54 -5.52 3.74
N THR A 32 4.50 -4.88 4.40
CA THR A 32 4.49 -4.66 5.85
C THR A 32 4.04 -3.23 6.11
N TYR A 33 3.05 -3.07 6.97
CA TYR A 33 2.46 -1.77 7.30
C TYR A 33 2.16 -1.67 8.79
N ARG A 34 2.08 -0.45 9.30
CA ARG A 34 1.73 -0.12 10.67
C ARG A 34 0.46 0.74 10.70
N PRO A 35 -0.68 0.20 11.14
CA PRO A 35 -1.90 0.99 11.27
C PRO A 35 -1.86 1.88 12.52
N PHE A 36 -2.36 3.11 12.40
CA PHE A 36 -2.51 4.04 13.52
C PHE A 36 -3.99 4.23 13.84
N LYS A 37 -4.51 3.37 14.73
CA LYS A 37 -5.92 3.35 15.13
C LYS A 37 -6.37 4.72 15.65
N GLY A 38 -7.53 5.20 15.19
CA GLY A 38 -8.09 6.50 15.57
C GLY A 38 -7.47 7.69 14.83
N ARG A 39 -6.49 7.46 13.94
CA ARG A 39 -5.88 8.49 13.08
C ARG A 39 -6.22 8.30 11.61
N GLN A 40 -6.99 7.26 11.29
CA GLN A 40 -7.47 6.95 9.93
C GLN A 40 -6.36 6.77 8.88
N PHE A 41 -5.12 6.50 9.30
CA PHE A 41 -4.02 6.22 8.39
C PHE A 41 -3.16 5.04 8.82
N ALA A 42 -2.42 4.47 7.87
CA ALA A 42 -1.38 3.49 8.11
C ALA A 42 -0.09 3.86 7.38
N GLU A 43 1.05 3.55 7.98
CA GLU A 43 2.36 3.66 7.34
C GLU A 43 2.67 2.36 6.59
N ILE A 44 2.93 2.43 5.29
CA ILE A 44 3.54 1.32 4.55
C ILE A 44 5.06 1.43 4.76
N VAL A 45 5.62 0.43 5.42
CA VAL A 45 7.03 0.38 5.81
C VAL A 45 7.85 -0.34 4.75
N PHE A 46 7.37 -1.50 4.30
CA PHE A 46 8.01 -2.30 3.25
C PHE A 46 6.98 -2.72 2.22
N CYS A 47 7.37 -2.68 0.95
CA CYS A 47 6.60 -3.23 -0.16
C CYS A 47 7.59 -3.83 -1.15
N ALA A 48 7.58 -5.16 -1.29
CA ALA A 48 8.52 -5.86 -2.15
C ALA A 48 7.86 -7.07 -2.83
N ILE A 49 8.24 -7.28 -4.09
CA ILE A 49 7.95 -8.50 -4.86
C ILE A 49 9.29 -9.11 -5.24
N SER A 50 9.42 -10.42 -5.11
CA SER A 50 10.60 -11.17 -5.55
C SER A 50 10.94 -10.81 -6.99
N SER A 51 12.23 -10.59 -7.28
CA SER A 51 12.69 -10.03 -8.55
C SER A 51 12.23 -10.83 -9.77
N ASP A 52 12.28 -12.16 -9.68
CA ASP A 52 11.82 -13.12 -10.69
C ASP A 52 10.29 -13.16 -10.89
N GLN A 53 9.54 -12.50 -9.99
CA GLN A 53 8.08 -12.41 -10.01
C GLN A 53 7.58 -10.98 -10.29
N GLN A 54 8.48 -10.00 -10.45
CA GLN A 54 8.11 -8.63 -10.81
C GLN A 54 7.48 -8.58 -12.22
N VAL A 55 6.75 -7.50 -12.51
CA VAL A 55 6.05 -7.25 -13.79
C VAL A 55 4.88 -8.22 -14.10
N LYS A 56 4.65 -9.26 -13.28
CA LYS A 56 3.51 -10.21 -13.42
C LYS A 56 2.19 -9.73 -12.80
N GLY A 57 2.11 -8.47 -12.38
CA GLY A 57 0.92 -7.88 -11.76
C GLY A 57 0.76 -8.11 -10.25
N TYR A 58 1.62 -8.91 -9.62
CA TYR A 58 1.53 -9.20 -8.17
C TYR A 58 1.52 -7.97 -7.27
N GLY A 59 2.35 -6.97 -7.57
CA GLY A 59 2.39 -5.74 -6.76
C GLY A 59 1.07 -4.95 -6.78
N ALA A 60 0.39 -4.89 -7.93
CA ALA A 60 -0.91 -4.21 -8.05
C ALA A 60 -2.02 -5.02 -7.36
N HIS A 61 -1.97 -6.35 -7.52
CA HIS A 61 -2.90 -7.27 -6.87
C HIS A 61 -2.77 -7.20 -5.34
N LEU A 62 -1.54 -7.22 -4.81
CA LEU A 62 -1.25 -7.13 -3.39
C LEU A 62 -1.73 -5.81 -2.77
N MET A 63 -1.48 -4.69 -3.45
CA MET A 63 -1.97 -3.38 -3.00
C MET A 63 -3.50 -3.30 -3.01
N SER A 64 -4.16 -3.91 -3.99
CA SER A 64 -5.62 -3.97 -4.05
C SER A 64 -6.20 -4.78 -2.89
N HIS A 65 -5.58 -5.93 -2.59
CA HIS A 65 -5.92 -6.72 -1.41
C HIS A 65 -5.73 -5.94 -0.11
N LEU A 66 -4.60 -5.24 0.04
CA LEU A 66 -4.32 -4.43 1.22
C LEU A 66 -5.38 -3.34 1.41
N LYS A 67 -5.71 -2.59 0.36
CA LYS A 67 -6.73 -1.52 0.42
C LYS A 67 -8.10 -2.05 0.81
N ASP A 68 -8.55 -3.13 0.17
CA ASP A 68 -9.85 -3.72 0.49
C ASP A 68 -9.87 -4.30 1.92
N TYR A 69 -8.78 -4.93 2.34
CA TYR A 69 -8.66 -5.49 3.69
C TYR A 69 -8.73 -4.42 4.77
N VAL A 70 -7.91 -3.36 4.70
CA VAL A 70 -7.88 -2.34 5.75
C VAL A 70 -9.20 -1.56 5.81
N LYS A 71 -9.83 -1.31 4.66
CA LYS A 71 -11.14 -0.66 4.60
C LYS A 71 -12.24 -1.50 5.26
N ALA A 72 -12.17 -2.82 5.11
CA ALA A 72 -13.17 -3.73 5.65
C ALA A 72 -12.98 -3.99 7.16
N THR A 73 -11.77 -3.80 7.68
CA THR A 73 -11.39 -4.25 9.04
C THR A 73 -10.95 -3.13 9.98
N SER A 74 -10.85 -1.89 9.50
CA SER A 74 -10.36 -0.76 10.29
C SER A 74 -10.93 0.59 9.80
N ASP A 75 -10.58 1.67 10.50
CA ASP A 75 -10.88 3.06 10.15
C ASP A 75 -9.87 3.69 9.18
N VAL A 76 -8.88 2.93 8.72
CA VAL A 76 -7.81 3.42 7.85
C VAL A 76 -8.36 3.79 6.47
N MET A 77 -8.21 5.07 6.11
CA MET A 77 -8.58 5.61 4.80
C MET A 77 -7.38 6.19 4.03
N HIS A 78 -6.24 6.35 4.70
CA HIS A 78 -5.02 6.89 4.11
C HIS A 78 -3.82 5.97 4.30
N PHE A 79 -2.98 5.85 3.28
CA PHE A 79 -1.64 5.30 3.42
C PHE A 79 -0.60 6.39 3.27
N LEU A 80 0.40 6.35 4.14
CA LEU A 80 1.63 7.13 4.01
C LEU A 80 2.80 6.18 3.83
N THR A 81 3.76 6.55 3.00
CA THR A 81 4.97 5.75 2.76
C THR A 81 6.12 6.68 2.42
N TYR A 82 7.33 6.29 2.81
CA TYR A 82 8.54 6.84 2.22
C TYR A 82 8.99 5.93 1.08
N ALA A 83 8.74 6.35 -0.15
CA ALA A 83 9.09 5.59 -1.33
C ALA A 83 10.54 5.85 -1.73
N ASP A 84 11.30 4.80 -2.02
CA ASP A 84 12.56 4.94 -2.74
C ASP A 84 12.32 5.43 -4.17
N ASN A 85 13.36 5.97 -4.81
CA ASN A 85 13.26 6.57 -6.14
C ASN A 85 12.77 5.58 -7.22
N TYR A 86 13.07 4.28 -7.07
CA TYR A 86 12.66 3.24 -8.01
C TYR A 86 11.19 2.86 -7.84
N ALA A 87 10.64 2.99 -6.63
CA ALA A 87 9.28 2.64 -6.27
C ALA A 87 8.26 3.76 -6.52
N ILE A 88 8.69 5.02 -6.72
CA ILE A 88 7.78 6.15 -6.97
C ILE A 88 6.82 5.85 -8.13
N GLY A 89 7.33 5.27 -9.22
CA GLY A 89 6.51 4.92 -10.39
C GLY A 89 5.45 3.85 -10.06
N TYR A 90 5.80 2.87 -9.24
CA TYR A 90 4.86 1.87 -8.73
C TYR A 90 3.77 2.53 -7.87
N PHE A 91 4.16 3.32 -6.86
CA PHE A 91 3.23 3.97 -5.94
C PHE A 91 2.29 4.94 -6.65
N LYS A 92 2.77 5.72 -7.63
CA LYS A 92 1.91 6.56 -8.49
C LYS A 92 0.81 5.75 -9.18
N LYS A 93 1.16 4.60 -9.78
CA LYS A 93 0.18 3.70 -10.40
C LYS A 93 -0.81 3.11 -9.38
N GLN A 94 -0.42 3.01 -8.12
CA GLN A 94 -1.29 2.62 -7.01
C GLN A 94 -2.10 3.79 -6.43
N GLY A 95 -2.10 4.97 -7.05
CA GLY A 95 -2.87 6.12 -6.57
C GLY A 95 -2.23 6.85 -5.39
N PHE A 96 -0.91 6.76 -5.24
CA PHE A 96 -0.16 7.63 -4.34
C PHE A 96 0.29 8.91 -5.04
N THR A 97 0.31 10.01 -4.31
CA THR A 97 0.82 11.32 -4.74
C THR A 97 1.92 11.80 -3.79
N LYS A 98 2.79 12.70 -4.28
CA LYS A 98 3.76 13.42 -3.43
C LYS A 98 3.11 14.55 -2.63
N GLU A 99 1.90 14.96 -3.02
CA GLU A 99 1.14 15.98 -2.32
C GLU A 99 0.46 15.39 -1.07
N ILE A 100 0.95 15.77 0.10
CA ILE A 100 0.41 15.29 1.38
C ILE A 100 -0.70 16.23 1.83
N THR A 101 -1.94 15.78 1.66
CA THR A 101 -3.14 16.54 2.08
C THR A 101 -3.58 16.20 3.50
N LEU A 102 -3.08 15.10 4.08
CA LEU A 102 -3.38 14.73 5.47
C LEU A 102 -2.72 15.75 6.42
N PRO A 103 -3.45 16.34 7.39
CA PRO A 103 -2.89 17.35 8.28
C PRO A 103 -1.68 16.84 9.03
N ARG A 104 -0.63 17.66 9.15
CA ARG A 104 0.63 17.27 9.81
C ARG A 104 0.42 16.75 11.23
N SER A 105 -0.52 17.32 11.99
CA SER A 105 -0.88 16.86 13.35
C SER A 105 -1.36 15.41 13.43
N VAL A 106 -1.82 14.84 12.31
CA VAL A 106 -2.30 13.45 12.24
C VAL A 106 -1.14 12.47 12.13
N TRP A 107 -0.06 12.79 11.41
CA TRP A 107 0.97 11.80 11.03
C TRP A 107 2.40 12.18 11.41
N MET A 108 2.71 13.47 11.55
CA MET A 108 4.05 13.94 11.86
C MET A 108 4.45 13.47 13.27
N GLY A 109 5.62 12.87 13.40
CA GLY A 109 6.10 12.23 14.64
C GLY A 109 5.61 10.80 14.88
N TYR A 110 4.66 10.30 14.07
CA TYR A 110 4.15 8.92 14.17
C TYR A 110 4.85 7.96 13.22
N ILE A 111 5.13 8.42 12.00
CA ILE A 111 5.85 7.66 10.96
C ILE A 111 7.34 7.91 11.03
N LYS A 112 8.13 6.99 10.47
CA LYS A 112 9.59 7.15 10.40
C LYS A 112 9.98 7.99 9.20
N ASP A 113 10.84 8.97 9.42
CA ASP A 113 11.46 9.77 8.37
C ASP A 113 12.69 9.02 7.85
N TYR A 114 12.54 8.34 6.71
CA TYR A 114 13.62 7.57 6.11
C TYR A 114 14.46 8.48 5.23
N GLU A 115 15.74 8.62 5.55
CA GLU A 115 16.68 9.37 4.71
C GLU A 115 16.68 8.85 3.26
N GLY A 116 16.59 9.78 2.31
CA GLY A 116 16.57 9.46 0.88
C GLY A 116 15.23 8.94 0.34
N GLY A 117 14.19 8.84 1.16
CA GLY A 117 12.84 8.51 0.71
C GLY A 117 12.03 9.75 0.32
N THR A 118 11.11 9.59 -0.64
CA THR A 118 10.09 10.60 -0.92
C THR A 118 8.80 10.22 -0.20
N ILE A 119 8.31 11.08 0.71
CA ILE A 119 6.99 10.86 1.32
C ILE A 119 5.90 10.89 0.26
N MET A 120 4.99 9.93 0.31
CA MET A 120 3.84 9.83 -0.58
C MET A 120 2.58 9.41 0.19
N GLN A 121 1.44 9.96 -0.24
CA GLN A 121 0.13 9.68 0.34
C GLN A 121 -0.79 9.00 -0.68
N CYS A 122 -1.52 7.97 -0.26
CA CYS A 122 -2.69 7.46 -0.96
C CYS A 122 -3.95 7.71 -0.12
N SER A 123 -4.95 8.35 -0.70
CA SER A 123 -6.28 8.46 -0.11
C SER A 123 -7.21 7.47 -0.81
N MET A 124 -7.76 6.51 -0.06
CA MET A 124 -8.61 5.48 -0.63
C MET A 124 -10.00 6.02 -0.98
N LEU A 125 -10.60 5.46 -2.03
CA LEU A 125 -11.94 5.79 -2.46
C LEU A 125 -12.95 4.97 -1.66
N PRO A 126 -13.93 5.60 -0.98
CA PRO A 126 -14.75 4.93 0.02
C PRO A 126 -15.63 3.82 -0.57
N ARG A 127 -16.24 4.06 -1.74
CA ARG A 127 -17.27 3.18 -2.32
C ARG A 127 -16.73 2.10 -3.26
N ILE A 128 -15.41 1.97 -3.39
CA ILE A 128 -14.78 1.08 -4.37
C ILE A 128 -14.20 -0.15 -3.69
N ARG A 129 -14.42 -1.32 -4.30
CA ARG A 129 -13.65 -2.53 -4.04
C ARG A 129 -12.53 -2.62 -5.07
N TYR A 130 -11.29 -2.43 -4.63
CA TYR A 130 -10.12 -2.32 -5.50
C TYR A 130 -9.86 -3.60 -6.30
N LEU A 131 -10.16 -4.77 -5.75
CA LEU A 131 -10.06 -6.04 -6.47
C LEU A 131 -11.03 -6.14 -7.66
N GLU A 132 -12.14 -5.41 -7.63
CA GLU A 132 -13.15 -5.38 -8.70
C GLU A 132 -12.95 -4.21 -9.67
N MET A 133 -11.86 -3.45 -9.52
CA MET A 133 -11.64 -2.20 -10.26
C MET A 133 -11.67 -2.43 -11.78
N GLY A 134 -11.03 -3.50 -12.28
CA GLY A 134 -11.02 -3.80 -13.71
C GLY A 134 -12.42 -3.99 -14.29
N ARG A 135 -13.26 -4.78 -13.60
CA ARG A 135 -14.65 -5.01 -14.00
C ARG A 135 -15.49 -3.74 -13.91
N MET A 136 -15.31 -2.97 -12.84
CA MET A 136 -16.03 -1.71 -12.63
C MET A 136 -15.70 -0.68 -13.72
N LEU A 137 -14.41 -0.50 -14.05
CA LEU A 137 -13.97 0.44 -15.09
C LEU A 137 -14.48 0.04 -16.48
N LEU A 138 -14.49 -1.26 -16.80
CA LEU A 138 -15.04 -1.75 -18.07
C LEU A 138 -16.52 -1.38 -18.22
N LYS A 139 -17.33 -1.63 -17.19
CA LYS A 139 -18.75 -1.27 -17.17
C LYS A 139 -18.98 0.24 -17.27
N GLN A 140 -18.14 1.03 -16.58
CA GLN A 140 -18.22 2.49 -16.67
C GLN A 140 -17.93 2.98 -18.09
N LYS A 141 -16.92 2.42 -18.76
CA LYS A 141 -16.58 2.75 -20.15
C LYS A 141 -17.73 2.43 -21.10
N GLU A 142 -18.32 1.23 -20.99
CA GLU A 142 -19.47 0.82 -21.80
C GLU A 142 -20.65 1.79 -21.63
N CYS A 143 -20.96 2.18 -20.39
CA CYS A 143 -22.06 3.10 -20.10
C CYS A 143 -21.84 4.51 -20.68
N VAL A 144 -20.59 5.00 -20.69
CA VAL A 144 -20.26 6.30 -21.31
C VAL A 144 -20.34 6.23 -22.83
N GLN A 145 -19.91 5.13 -23.44
CA GLN A 145 -19.90 4.97 -24.91
C GLN A 145 -21.28 4.64 -25.51
N ALA A 146 -22.21 4.15 -24.70
CA ALA A 146 -23.58 3.88 -25.12
C ALA A 146 -24.46 5.15 -25.18
N LYS A 147 -23.94 6.31 -24.76
CA LYS A 147 -24.58 7.62 -24.88
C LYS A 147 -24.03 8.36 -26.09
#